data_AF-A0A1E5G2W8-F1
#
_entry.id   AF-A0A1E5G2W8-F1
#
_cell.length_a   1.000
_cell.length_b   1.000
_cell.length_c   1.000
_cell.angle_alpha   90.00
_cell.angle_beta   90.00
_cell.angle_gamma   90.00
#
_symmetry.space_group_name_H-M   'P 1'
#
loop_
_entity.id
_entity.type
_entity.pdbx_description
1 polymer ?
#
loop_
_entity_poly.entity_id
_entity_poly.type
_entity_poly.pdbx_seq_one_letter_code
_entity_poly.pdbx_strand_id
1 'polypeptide(L)'
;MDKIKSANKWAVMFFVLIALVVVYSGTAISMKATDSAEFCSSCHVMNEVVRTHQVSTHANLSCNDCHAPHNITSKIPFKMKAGAKDIYINTFGEVSDVIHSTNQTKEIVNQNCLNCHGMTNKNVATDAKQYCFDCHQTVPHFNKLPISERMVAGE
;
A
#
# COMPACT_ATOMS: atom_id res chain seq x y z
N MET A 1 -25.71 3.21 -36.78
CA MET A 1 -26.07 2.37 -35.61
C MET A 1 -26.73 1.04 -36.01
N ASP A 2 -26.75 0.69 -37.30
CA ASP A 2 -27.54 -0.46 -37.80
C ASP A 2 -26.79 -1.80 -37.83
N LYS A 3 -25.45 -1.80 -37.76
CA LYS A 3 -24.65 -3.05 -37.71
C LYS A 3 -24.77 -3.83 -36.40
N ILE A 4 -25.22 -3.20 -35.31
CA ILE A 4 -25.42 -3.86 -34.00
C ILE A 4 -26.76 -4.62 -34.00
N LYS A 5 -27.76 -4.20 -34.81
CA LYS A 5 -29.08 -4.83 -34.85
C LYS A 5 -29.07 -6.23 -35.49
N SER A 6 -28.05 -6.57 -36.30
CA SER A 6 -27.91 -7.90 -36.92
C SER A 6 -26.92 -8.82 -36.18
N ALA A 7 -26.30 -8.35 -35.09
CA ALA A 7 -25.36 -9.17 -34.34
C ALA A 7 -26.11 -10.24 -33.56
N ASN A 8 -25.66 -11.50 -33.67
CA ASN A 8 -26.20 -12.60 -32.86
C ASN A 8 -26.12 -12.19 -31.38
N LYS A 9 -27.26 -12.12 -30.69
CA LYS A 9 -27.34 -11.72 -29.27
C LYS A 9 -26.37 -12.53 -28.41
N TRP A 10 -26.15 -13.81 -28.75
CA TRP A 10 -25.15 -14.67 -28.10
C TRP A 10 -23.71 -14.23 -28.33
N ALA A 11 -23.37 -13.81 -29.56
CA ALA A 11 -22.04 -13.28 -29.86
C ALA A 11 -21.79 -11.96 -29.12
N VAL A 12 -22.78 -11.06 -29.06
CA VAL A 12 -22.68 -9.81 -28.29
C VAL A 12 -22.48 -10.10 -26.80
N MET A 13 -23.29 -11.00 -26.22
CA MET A 13 -23.14 -11.38 -24.81
C MET A 13 -21.76 -12.01 -24.52
N PHE A 14 -21.26 -12.85 -25.42
CA PHE A 14 -19.94 -13.47 -25.30
C PHE A 14 -18.81 -12.42 -25.26
N PHE A 15 -18.81 -11.45 -26.19
CA PHE A 15 -17.79 -10.41 -26.21
C PHE A 15 -17.89 -9.45 -25.02
N VAL A 16 -19.12 -9.13 -24.56
CA VAL A 16 -19.31 -8.34 -23.34
C VAL A 16 -18.76 -9.07 -22.12
N LEU A 17 -19.02 -10.38 -22.00
CA LEU A 17 -18.50 -11.19 -20.90
C LEU A 17 -16.97 -11.22 -20.92
N ILE A 18 -16.34 -11.42 -22.08
CA ILE A 18 -14.89 -11.37 -22.22
C ILE A 18 -14.35 -10.01 -21.79
N ALA A 19 -14.96 -8.91 -22.26
CA ALA A 19 -14.52 -7.57 -21.90
C ALA A 19 -14.58 -7.35 -20.37
N LEU A 20 -15.66 -7.78 -19.71
CA LEU A 20 -15.80 -7.69 -18.27
C LEU A 20 -14.74 -8.50 -17.53
N VAL A 21 -14.45 -9.74 -17.97
CA VAL A 21 -13.41 -10.59 -17.38
C VAL A 21 -12.03 -9.96 -17.53
N VAL A 22 -11.72 -9.43 -18.71
CA VAL A 22 -10.44 -8.77 -18.98
C VAL A 22 -10.28 -7.52 -18.11
N VAL A 23 -11.31 -6.68 -18.03
CA VAL A 23 -11.27 -5.46 -17.20
C VAL A 23 -11.12 -5.83 -15.72
N TYR A 24 -11.93 -6.76 -15.22
CA TYR A 24 -11.85 -7.21 -13.83
C TYR A 24 -10.46 -7.77 -13.49
N SER A 25 -9.96 -8.69 -14.32
CA SER A 25 -8.64 -9.30 -14.10
C SER A 25 -7.52 -8.27 -14.16
N GLY A 26 -7.58 -7.35 -15.13
CA GLY A 26 -6.63 -6.24 -15.25
C GLY A 26 -6.62 -5.38 -13.98
N THR A 27 -7.80 -4.97 -13.49
CA THR A 27 -7.88 -4.16 -12.27
C THR A 27 -7.38 -4.89 -11.02
N ALA A 28 -7.65 -6.19 -10.89
CA ALA A 28 -7.17 -6.99 -9.77
C ALA A 28 -5.63 -7.12 -9.78
N ILE A 29 -5.04 -7.37 -10.95
CA ILE A 29 -3.58 -7.44 -11.13
C ILE A 29 -2.95 -6.08 -10.82
N SER A 30 -3.50 -4.99 -11.37
CA SER A 30 -3.00 -3.64 -11.10
C SER A 30 -3.09 -3.28 -9.63
N MET A 31 -4.17 -3.66 -8.93
CA MET A 31 -4.33 -3.42 -7.50
C MET A 31 -3.19 -4.07 -6.71
N LYS A 32 -2.90 -5.35 -6.99
CA LYS A 32 -1.83 -6.09 -6.32
C LYS A 32 -0.44 -5.55 -6.69
N ALA A 33 -0.19 -5.28 -7.96
CA ALA A 33 1.10 -4.76 -8.41
C ALA A 33 1.44 -3.41 -7.77
N THR A 34 0.44 -2.53 -7.67
CA THR A 34 0.64 -1.20 -7.09
C THR A 34 0.65 -1.19 -5.55
N ASP A 35 0.56 -2.36 -4.91
CA ASP A 35 0.71 -2.52 -3.45
C ASP A 35 2.11 -2.97 -3.04
N SER A 36 2.92 -3.43 -4.01
CA SER A 36 4.19 -4.11 -3.77
C SER A 36 5.36 -3.15 -3.55
N ALA A 37 6.42 -3.68 -2.94
CA ALA A 37 7.65 -2.93 -2.71
C ALA A 37 8.29 -2.45 -4.02
N GLU A 38 8.24 -3.27 -5.07
CA GLU A 38 8.80 -2.94 -6.39
C GLU A 38 8.12 -1.72 -7.02
N PHE A 39 6.79 -1.61 -6.87
CA PHE A 39 6.07 -0.42 -7.32
C PHE A 39 6.40 0.80 -6.46
N CYS A 40 6.42 0.63 -5.13
CA CYS A 40 6.71 1.74 -4.21
C CYS A 40 8.14 2.28 -4.39
N SER A 41 9.13 1.43 -4.68
CA SER A 41 10.51 1.84 -4.98
C SER A 41 10.72 2.36 -6.41
N SER A 42 9.65 2.51 -7.21
CA SER A 42 9.78 3.18 -8.51
C SER A 42 10.12 4.66 -8.38
N CYS A 43 9.91 5.24 -7.20
CA CYS A 43 10.34 6.58 -6.83
C CYS A 43 11.50 6.47 -5.82
N HIS A 44 12.64 7.09 -6.14
CA HIS A 44 13.87 6.98 -5.33
C HIS A 44 13.70 7.45 -3.88
N VAL A 45 12.83 8.45 -3.64
CA VAL A 45 12.44 8.95 -2.31
C VAL A 45 11.91 7.85 -1.36
N MET A 46 11.43 6.72 -1.90
CA MET A 46 10.95 5.58 -1.12
C MET A 46 12.00 4.47 -0.93
N ASN A 47 13.22 4.63 -1.45
CA ASN A 47 14.24 3.57 -1.42
C ASN A 47 14.64 3.18 0.00
N GLU A 48 14.82 4.15 0.91
CA GLU A 48 15.16 3.87 2.31
C GLU A 48 14.10 2.96 2.97
N VAL A 49 12.82 3.32 2.83
CA VAL A 49 11.72 2.57 3.47
C VAL A 49 11.54 1.18 2.84
N VAL A 50 11.81 1.03 1.54
CA VAL A 50 11.76 -0.27 0.86
C VAL A 50 12.96 -1.14 1.24
N ARG A 51 14.17 -0.58 1.30
CA ARG A 51 15.39 -1.28 1.73
C ARG A 51 15.23 -1.83 3.14
N THR A 52 14.78 -1.00 4.06
CA THR A 52 14.53 -1.39 5.45
C THR A 52 13.39 -2.42 5.57
N HIS A 53 12.37 -2.35 4.70
CA HIS A 53 11.32 -3.37 4.61
C HIS A 53 11.88 -4.73 4.17
N GLN A 54 12.71 -4.77 3.14
CA GLN A 54 13.28 -6.00 2.56
C GLN A 54 14.15 -6.80 3.53
N VAL A 55 14.77 -6.15 4.52
CA VAL A 55 15.57 -6.81 5.56
C VAL A 55 14.80 -7.05 6.86
N SER A 56 13.52 -6.67 6.91
CA SER A 56 12.68 -6.80 8.10
C SER A 56 12.03 -8.18 8.22
N THR A 57 11.42 -8.44 9.38
CA THR A 57 10.56 -9.62 9.60
C THR A 57 9.32 -9.64 8.71
N HIS A 58 8.93 -8.50 8.13
CA HIS A 58 7.76 -8.35 7.26
C HIS A 58 8.11 -8.32 5.77
N ALA A 59 9.36 -8.61 5.38
CA ALA A 59 9.85 -8.49 4.00
C ALA A 59 9.01 -9.24 2.95
N ASN A 60 8.33 -10.33 3.34
CA ASN A 60 7.47 -11.11 2.45
C ASN A 60 6.05 -10.55 2.27
N LEU A 61 5.72 -9.43 2.93
CA LEU A 61 4.45 -8.72 2.80
C LEU A 61 4.57 -7.58 1.78
N SER A 62 3.43 -7.18 1.22
CA SER A 62 3.33 -5.98 0.40
C SER A 62 3.33 -4.74 1.30
N CYS A 63 3.78 -3.59 0.79
CA CYS A 63 3.79 -2.34 1.56
C CYS A 63 2.38 -1.99 2.07
N ASN A 64 1.38 -2.15 1.20
CA ASN A 64 -0.02 -1.86 1.52
C ASN A 64 -0.72 -2.92 2.40
N ASP A 65 -0.04 -4.02 2.75
CA ASP A 65 -0.53 -4.89 3.84
C ASP A 65 -0.46 -4.19 5.19
N CYS A 66 0.46 -3.22 5.34
CA CYS A 66 0.53 -2.32 6.48
C CYS A 66 -0.09 -0.94 6.17
N HIS A 67 0.23 -0.36 5.00
CA HIS A 67 -0.04 1.06 4.72
C HIS A 67 -1.44 1.37 4.17
N ALA A 68 -2.24 0.38 3.78
CA ALA A 68 -3.60 0.58 3.28
C ALA A 68 -4.64 -0.26 4.04
N PRO A 69 -5.90 0.18 4.10
CA PRO A 69 -6.97 -0.64 4.66
C PRO A 69 -7.12 -1.97 3.88
N HIS A 70 -7.39 -3.07 4.57
CA HIS A 70 -7.63 -4.37 3.90
C HIS A 70 -9.03 -4.47 3.28
N ASN A 71 -10.01 -3.73 3.81
CA ASN A 71 -11.34 -3.69 3.21
C ASN A 71 -11.30 -2.94 1.87
N ILE A 72 -11.72 -3.61 0.79
CA ILE A 72 -11.65 -3.09 -0.58
C ILE A 72 -12.40 -1.76 -0.76
N THR A 73 -13.52 -1.55 -0.08
CA THR A 73 -14.33 -0.33 -0.22
C THR A 73 -13.63 0.89 0.37
N SER A 74 -12.80 0.68 1.40
CA SER A 74 -11.94 1.72 1.98
C SER A 74 -10.57 1.80 1.30
N LYS A 75 -10.05 0.68 0.79
CA LYS A 75 -8.73 0.57 0.16
C LYS A 75 -8.65 1.40 -1.11
N ILE A 76 -9.62 1.25 -2.02
CA ILE A 76 -9.64 1.93 -3.31
C ILE A 76 -9.58 3.47 -3.15
N PRO A 77 -10.49 4.12 -2.40
CA PRO A 77 -10.44 5.58 -2.26
C PRO A 77 -9.18 6.05 -1.50
N PHE A 78 -8.72 5.30 -0.49
CA PHE A 78 -7.48 5.62 0.22
C PHE A 78 -6.28 5.63 -0.74
N LYS A 79 -6.13 4.55 -1.51
CA LYS A 79 -5.01 4.34 -2.43
C LYS A 79 -5.00 5.36 -3.56
N MET A 80 -6.17 5.71 -4.12
CA MET A 80 -6.27 6.77 -5.11
C MET A 80 -5.85 8.13 -4.54
N LYS A 81 -6.33 8.48 -3.34
CA LYS A 81 -5.99 9.75 -2.69
C LYS A 81 -4.51 9.85 -2.31
N ALA A 82 -3.97 8.78 -1.71
CA ALA A 82 -2.56 8.71 -1.32
C ALA A 82 -1.65 8.75 -2.56
N GLY A 83 -1.90 7.88 -3.54
CA GLY A 83 -1.11 7.86 -4.77
C GLY A 83 -1.14 9.18 -5.55
N ALA A 84 -2.31 9.83 -5.67
CA ALA A 84 -2.40 11.14 -6.32
C ALA A 84 -1.61 12.22 -5.56
N LYS A 85 -1.68 12.21 -4.23
CA LYS A 85 -0.90 13.14 -3.38
C LYS A 85 0.60 12.90 -3.55
N ASP A 86 1.05 11.66 -3.48
CA ASP A 86 2.47 11.31 -3.50
C ASP A 86 3.08 11.64 -4.87
N ILE A 87 2.37 11.33 -5.97
CA ILE A 87 2.79 11.72 -7.33
C ILE A 87 2.86 13.25 -7.45
N TYR A 88 1.86 13.97 -6.94
CA TYR A 88 1.84 15.42 -7.00
C TYR A 88 3.03 16.05 -6.28
N ILE A 89 3.29 15.62 -5.04
CA ILE A 89 4.42 16.13 -4.24
C ILE A 89 5.76 15.79 -4.92
N ASN A 90 5.91 14.56 -5.41
CA ASN A 90 7.15 14.12 -6.06
C ASN A 90 7.42 14.81 -7.42
N THR A 91 6.38 15.32 -8.08
CA THR A 91 6.50 15.93 -9.42
C THR A 91 6.50 17.46 -9.38
N PHE A 92 5.65 18.05 -8.54
CA PHE A 92 5.39 19.50 -8.54
C PHE A 92 5.59 20.15 -7.17
N GLY A 93 5.69 19.36 -6.10
CA GLY A 93 5.87 19.86 -4.75
C GLY A 93 7.33 19.81 -4.29
N GLU A 94 7.50 20.10 -3.01
CA GLU A 94 8.77 19.92 -2.31
C GLU A 94 8.62 18.75 -1.33
N VAL A 95 9.49 17.77 -1.48
CA VAL A 95 9.62 16.67 -0.50
C VAL A 95 10.43 17.18 0.68
N SER A 96 9.91 16.99 1.89
CA SER A 96 10.63 17.36 3.12
C SER A 96 11.81 16.42 3.37
N ASP A 97 12.92 16.98 3.87
CA ASP A 97 14.08 16.22 4.37
C ASP A 97 13.70 15.11 5.36
N VAL A 98 12.60 15.30 6.11
CA VAL A 98 12.08 14.29 7.03
C VAL A 98 10.65 13.94 6.67
N ILE A 99 10.48 12.75 6.09
CA ILE A 99 9.18 12.22 5.70
C ILE A 99 8.52 11.57 6.91
N HIS A 100 7.36 12.09 7.30
CA HIS A 100 6.55 11.54 8.38
C HIS A 100 5.21 11.00 7.89
N SER A 101 4.78 9.91 8.50
CA SER A 101 3.44 9.36 8.28
C SER A 101 2.37 10.29 8.84
N THR A 102 1.28 10.43 8.10
CA THR A 102 0.09 11.15 8.57
C THR A 102 -0.57 10.39 9.73
N ASN A 103 -1.36 11.07 10.56
CA ASN A 103 -2.14 10.42 11.61
C ASN A 103 -3.09 9.35 11.05
N GLN A 104 -3.65 9.58 9.87
CA GLN A 104 -4.50 8.60 9.19
C GLN A 104 -3.71 7.31 8.86
N THR A 105 -2.50 7.45 8.32
CA THR A 105 -1.64 6.30 8.00
C THR A 105 -1.22 5.56 9.27
N LYS A 106 -0.90 6.28 10.36
CA LYS A 106 -0.57 5.65 11.65
C LYS A 106 -1.72 4.79 12.18
N GLU A 107 -2.94 5.28 12.08
CA GLU A 107 -4.13 4.54 12.49
C GLU A 107 -4.35 3.28 11.65
N ILE A 108 -4.23 3.40 10.32
CA ILE A 108 -4.35 2.27 9.39
C ILE A 108 -3.29 1.21 9.68
N VAL A 109 -2.02 1.62 9.84
CA VAL A 109 -0.91 0.72 10.15
C VAL A 109 -1.17 0.01 11.48
N ASN A 110 -1.57 0.74 12.53
CA ASN A 110 -1.84 0.16 13.84
C ASN A 110 -3.00 -0.86 13.79
N GLN A 111 -4.08 -0.53 13.08
CA GLN A 111 -5.19 -1.45 12.89
C GLN A 111 -4.75 -2.71 12.12
N ASN A 112 -3.89 -2.56 11.11
CA ASN A 112 -3.34 -3.69 10.37
C ASN A 112 -2.39 -4.55 11.22
N CYS A 113 -1.66 -3.97 12.19
CA CYS A 113 -0.97 -4.76 13.21
C CYS A 113 -1.96 -5.67 13.95
N LEU A 114 -3.09 -5.13 14.40
CA LEU A 114 -4.11 -5.88 15.15
C LEU A 114 -4.85 -6.91 14.28
N ASN A 115 -5.05 -6.64 12.99
CA ASN A 115 -5.68 -7.58 12.06
C ASN A 115 -4.87 -8.90 11.96
N CYS A 116 -3.55 -8.83 12.04
CA CYS A 116 -2.67 -10.01 11.98
C CYS A 116 -2.27 -10.53 13.36
N HIS A 117 -2.00 -9.65 14.33
CA HIS A 117 -1.47 -9.99 15.65
C HIS A 117 -2.54 -9.99 16.76
N GLY A 118 -3.82 -9.92 16.41
CA GLY A 118 -4.92 -9.89 17.37
C GLY A 118 -4.93 -11.10 18.30
N MET A 119 -4.59 -12.29 17.80
CA MET A 119 -4.55 -13.51 18.62
C MET A 119 -3.44 -13.49 19.67
N THR A 120 -2.27 -12.94 19.35
CA THR A 120 -1.18 -12.75 20.31
C THR A 120 -1.58 -11.80 21.44
N ASN A 121 -2.39 -10.78 21.12
CA ASN A 121 -2.79 -9.74 22.06
C ASN A 121 -4.11 -10.01 22.79
N LYS A 122 -4.78 -11.14 22.52
CA LYS A 122 -6.15 -11.41 23.00
C LYS A 122 -6.32 -11.35 24.52
N ASN A 123 -5.27 -11.68 25.28
CA ASN A 123 -5.32 -11.79 26.74
C ASN A 123 -4.49 -10.72 27.47
N VAL A 124 -4.07 -9.67 26.76
CA VAL A 124 -3.29 -8.56 27.33
C VAL A 124 -3.96 -7.23 27.01
N ALA A 125 -3.81 -6.26 27.91
CA ALA A 125 -4.31 -4.92 27.67
C ALA A 125 -3.44 -4.23 26.60
N THR A 126 -4.08 -3.67 25.58
CA THR A 126 -3.42 -2.97 24.46
C THR A 126 -3.53 -1.44 24.59
N ASP A 127 -3.81 -0.92 25.78
CA ASP A 127 -4.04 0.50 26.08
C ASP A 127 -2.83 1.21 26.73
N ALA A 128 -1.74 0.47 26.97
CA ALA A 128 -0.53 1.03 27.57
C ALA A 128 0.19 2.07 26.69
N LYS A 129 0.04 1.97 25.36
CA LYS A 129 0.57 2.90 24.35
C LYS A 129 -0.47 3.10 23.27
N GLN A 130 -0.39 4.23 22.57
CA GLN A 130 -1.34 4.57 21.52
C GLN A 130 -1.19 3.65 20.31
N TYR A 131 0.05 3.30 19.96
CA TYR A 131 0.36 2.46 18.82
C TYR A 131 1.25 1.27 19.18
N CYS A 132 1.07 0.14 18.50
CA CYS A 132 1.92 -1.04 18.67
C CYS A 132 3.40 -0.70 18.46
N PHE A 133 3.70 0.15 17.48
CA PHE A 133 5.04 0.58 17.14
C PHE A 133 5.66 1.61 18.10
N ASP A 134 4.95 2.06 19.14
CA ASP A 134 5.55 2.85 20.22
C ASP A 134 6.50 1.98 21.08
N CYS A 135 6.22 0.67 21.18
CA CYS A 135 7.12 -0.33 21.74
C CYS A 135 7.91 -1.08 20.65
N HIS A 136 7.26 -1.46 19.55
CA HIS A 136 7.90 -2.17 18.42
C HIS A 136 8.62 -1.19 17.47
N GLN A 137 9.58 -0.44 18.00
CA GLN A 137 10.18 0.74 17.34
C GLN A 137 11.06 0.42 16.13
N THR A 138 11.44 -0.84 15.92
CA THR A 138 12.15 -1.26 14.71
C THR A 138 11.22 -1.51 13.53
N VAL A 139 9.92 -1.74 13.77
CA VAL A 139 8.92 -2.00 12.72
C VAL A 139 8.71 -0.80 11.80
N PRO A 140 8.65 0.46 12.30
CA PRO A 140 8.69 1.65 11.45
C PRO A 140 10.08 1.86 10.82
N HIS A 141 10.37 1.05 9.80
CA HIS A 141 11.52 1.20 8.89
C HIS A 141 12.85 1.38 9.62
N PHE A 142 13.09 0.61 10.68
CA PHE A 142 14.37 0.61 11.42
C PHE A 142 14.90 2.01 11.76
N ASN A 143 14.01 2.95 12.13
CA ASN A 143 14.37 4.37 12.35
C ASN A 143 15.43 4.62 13.44
N LYS A 144 15.78 3.60 14.24
CA LYS A 144 16.82 3.63 15.27
C LYS A 144 18.19 3.15 14.79
N LEU A 145 18.29 2.57 13.58
CA LEU A 145 19.57 2.17 13.02
C LEU A 145 20.39 3.41 12.57
N PRO A 146 21.73 3.29 12.55
CA PRO A 146 22.60 4.31 11.98
C PRO A 146 22.16 4.72 10.56
N ILE A 147 22.28 6.01 10.24
CA ILE A 147 21.94 6.57 8.91
C ILE A 147 22.60 5.77 7.78
N SER A 148 23.86 5.42 7.95
CA SER A 148 24.66 4.65 6.98
C SER A 148 24.13 3.26 6.68
N GLU A 149 23.26 2.70 7.54
CA GLU A 149 22.66 1.38 7.35
C GLU A 149 21.29 1.44 6.66
N ARG A 150 20.69 2.64 6.53
CA ARG A 150 19.33 2.82 6.02
C ARG A 150 19.20 3.69 4.78
N MET A 151 20.08 4.68 4.58
CA MET A 151 19.99 5.62 3.45
C MET A 151 21.34 5.89 2.78
N VAL A 152 21.29 6.28 1.50
CA VAL A 152 22.43 6.84 0.76
C VAL A 152 22.04 8.16 0.07
N ALA A 153 23.03 8.95 -0.33
CA ALA A 153 22.76 10.22 -1.01
C ALA A 153 22.04 10.00 -2.36
N GLY A 154 21.05 10.85 -2.64
CA GLY A 154 20.26 10.78 -3.88
C GLY A 154 19.11 9.78 -3.84
N GLU A 155 18.92 9.08 -2.72
CA GLU A 155 17.60 8.57 -2.34
C GLU A 155 16.70 9.73 -1.94
#